data_AF-A0A2D9XKJ3-F1
#
_entry.id   AF-A0A2D9XKJ3-F1
#
_cell.length_a   1.000
_cell.length_b   1.000
_cell.length_c   1.000
_cell.angle_alpha   90.00
_cell.angle_beta   90.00
_cell.angle_gamma   90.00
#
_symmetry.space_group_name_H-M   'P 1'
#
loop_
_entity.id
_entity.type
_entity.pdbx_description
1 polymer ?
#
loop_
_entity_poly.entity_id
_entity_poly.type
_entity_poly.pdbx_seq_one_letter_code
_entity_poly.pdbx_strand_id
1 'polypeptide(L)'
;MNNLKSIFLVILILCSCQTSQTLITDHSDLSTNEEHVVYIYQNGEELAIKKQSETIELEKNSFSIRCYNECYNDTLHLTKYNATQIAVFLTDREFNKIQTGLATTNIPCFSPGTGYAMYGDGSDKHLLFETDSDRPGHHYLYYENTTSRRLNLIDDFGDLLKLEFEVNEFCVRKPDNTITTTPISSTEITKFFLAILTDRNLNDTIDFGELHKLTIKFK
;
A
#
# COMPACT_ATOMS: atom_id res chain seq x y z
N MET A 1 4.83 29.33 70.19
CA MET A 1 5.12 28.09 69.43
C MET A 1 3.80 27.38 69.17
N ASN A 2 3.33 27.38 67.93
CA ASN A 2 2.32 26.48 67.32
C ASN A 2 1.72 27.21 66.12
N ASN A 3 2.37 27.10 64.95
CA ASN A 3 1.79 27.44 63.64
C ASN A 3 2.71 26.92 62.53
N LEU A 4 3.01 25.61 62.54
CA LEU A 4 3.85 25.01 61.50
C LEU A 4 3.43 23.58 61.14
N LYS A 5 2.15 23.24 61.27
CA LYS A 5 1.64 21.91 60.88
C LYS A 5 0.45 21.90 59.91
N SER A 6 -0.03 23.07 59.46
CA SER A 6 -1.19 23.13 58.54
C SER A 6 -0.85 23.58 57.11
N ILE A 7 0.42 23.73 56.75
CA ILE A 7 0.83 24.18 55.40
C ILE A 7 1.34 23.02 54.52
N PHE A 8 1.36 21.78 55.03
CA PHE A 8 1.91 20.63 54.28
C PHE A 8 0.87 19.75 53.57
N LEU A 9 -0.43 20.07 53.66
CA LEU A 9 -1.50 19.23 53.07
C LEU A 9 -2.22 19.89 51.87
N VAL A 10 -1.76 21.04 51.37
CA VAL A 10 -2.38 21.70 50.19
C VAL A 10 -1.49 21.60 48.94
N ILE A 11 -0.22 21.20 49.06
CA ILE A 11 0.72 21.12 47.92
C ILE A 11 0.63 19.78 47.15
N LEU A 12 -0.06 18.77 47.69
CA LEU A 12 -0.18 17.45 47.06
C LEU A 12 -1.40 17.27 46.12
N ILE A 13 -2.18 18.33 45.86
CA ILE A 13 -3.38 18.26 44.97
C ILE A 13 -3.23 19.20 43.74
N LEU A 14 -2.00 19.47 43.31
CA LEU A 14 -1.75 20.19 42.04
C LEU A 14 -0.85 19.41 41.06
N CYS A 15 -0.52 18.14 41.37
CA CYS A 15 0.26 17.25 40.50
C CYS A 15 -0.57 16.05 40.01
N SER A 16 -1.81 16.27 39.61
CA SER A 16 -2.59 15.26 38.89
C SER A 16 -3.39 15.95 37.80
N CYS A 17 -3.31 15.38 36.58
CA CYS A 17 -3.85 15.89 35.33
C CYS A 17 -3.02 16.99 34.63
N GLN A 18 -1.74 16.71 34.40
CA GLN A 18 -1.21 16.90 33.04
C GLN A 18 -1.30 15.56 32.32
N THR A 19 -2.53 15.18 31.97
CA THR A 19 -2.73 14.33 30.80
C THR A 19 -2.18 15.16 29.66
N SER A 20 -0.95 14.86 29.23
CA SER A 20 -0.52 15.24 27.89
C SER A 20 -1.60 14.69 26.96
N GLN A 21 -2.50 15.56 26.52
CA GLN A 21 -3.18 15.35 25.26
C GLN A 21 -2.02 15.31 24.27
N THR A 22 -1.53 14.11 23.98
CA THR A 22 -0.89 13.85 22.71
C THR A 22 -1.87 14.43 21.71
N LEU A 23 -1.48 15.56 21.12
CA LEU A 23 -2.10 16.05 19.91
C LEU A 23 -2.23 14.80 19.04
N ILE A 24 -3.47 14.38 18.80
CA ILE A 24 -3.77 13.44 17.74
C ILE A 24 -3.37 14.23 16.51
N THR A 25 -2.10 14.15 16.16
CA THR A 25 -1.62 14.52 14.85
C THR A 25 -2.51 13.71 13.93
N ASP A 26 -3.27 14.39 13.09
CA ASP A 26 -4.05 13.75 12.06
C ASP A 26 -3.04 12.97 11.20
N HIS A 27 -2.89 11.68 11.51
CA HIS A 27 -1.92 10.78 10.89
C HIS A 27 -2.29 10.52 9.41
N SER A 28 -3.16 11.31 8.79
CA SER A 28 -3.51 11.15 7.39
C SER A 28 -2.45 11.68 6.42
N ASP A 29 -1.49 12.49 6.88
CA ASP A 29 -0.42 13.06 6.03
C ASP A 29 0.82 12.15 6.02
N LEU A 30 1.03 11.46 4.90
CA LEU A 30 2.17 10.56 4.68
C LEU A 30 3.39 11.29 4.11
N SER A 31 3.28 12.61 3.87
CA SER A 31 4.26 13.38 3.09
C SER A 31 5.60 13.65 3.77
N THR A 32 5.80 13.25 5.03
CA THR A 32 7.04 13.55 5.76
C THR A 32 8.12 12.48 5.63
N ASN A 33 7.83 11.31 5.04
CA ASN A 33 8.82 10.25 4.85
C ASN A 33 8.86 9.84 3.37
N GLU A 34 9.82 10.38 2.61
CA GLU A 34 9.95 10.13 1.15
C GLU A 34 10.00 8.63 0.82
N GLU A 35 10.55 7.83 1.73
CA GLU A 35 10.64 6.38 1.60
C GLU A 35 9.27 5.71 1.53
N HIS A 36 8.22 6.30 2.09
CA HIS A 36 6.88 5.70 2.19
C HIS A 36 5.96 6.12 1.05
N VAL A 37 6.40 7.02 0.17
CA VAL A 37 5.52 7.63 -0.82
C VAL A 37 5.27 6.65 -1.98
N VAL A 38 3.99 6.42 -2.26
CA VAL A 38 3.55 5.82 -3.52
C VAL A 38 3.30 6.96 -4.52
N TYR A 39 3.70 6.74 -5.77
CA TYR A 39 3.42 7.67 -6.86
C TYR A 39 2.61 6.98 -7.96
N ILE A 40 1.79 7.77 -8.62
CA ILE A 40 1.18 7.41 -9.89
C ILE A 40 1.86 8.23 -10.98
N TYR A 41 2.43 7.55 -11.97
CA TYR A 41 3.07 8.18 -13.11
C TYR A 41 2.22 8.03 -14.36
N GLN A 42 1.87 9.14 -15.01
CA GLN A 42 1.13 9.14 -16.27
C GLN A 42 1.52 10.36 -17.10
N ASN A 43 1.67 10.18 -18.42
CA ASN A 43 1.95 11.26 -19.37
C ASN A 43 3.20 12.12 -19.04
N GLY A 44 4.23 11.54 -18.42
CA GLY A 44 5.45 12.28 -18.06
C GLY A 44 5.40 12.96 -16.69
N GLU A 45 4.27 12.91 -16.01
CA GLU A 45 4.08 13.52 -14.69
C GLU A 45 3.99 12.46 -13.60
N GLU A 46 4.59 12.76 -12.44
CA GLU A 46 4.57 11.90 -11.27
C GLU A 46 3.74 12.56 -10.16
N LEU A 47 2.63 11.92 -9.78
CA LEU A 47 1.73 12.36 -8.73
C LEU A 47 2.02 11.59 -7.44
N ALA A 48 2.54 12.27 -6.43
CA ALA A 48 2.69 11.70 -5.09
C ALA A 48 1.33 11.51 -4.41
N ILE A 49 1.11 10.32 -3.87
CA ILE A 49 -0.04 10.03 -2.99
C ILE A 49 0.31 10.53 -1.60
N LYS A 50 -0.38 11.57 -1.14
CA LYS A 50 -0.02 12.26 0.11
C LYS A 50 -0.83 11.76 1.30
N LYS A 51 -1.98 11.14 1.02
CA LYS A 51 -2.89 10.66 2.05
C LYS A 51 -2.97 9.15 2.06
N GLN A 52 -3.18 8.60 3.25
CA GLN A 52 -3.46 7.18 3.40
C GLN A 52 -4.64 6.74 2.53
N SER A 53 -5.67 7.58 2.41
CA SER A 53 -6.75 7.36 1.45
C SER A 53 -7.00 8.60 0.60
N GLU A 54 -6.99 8.43 -0.71
CA GLU A 54 -7.13 9.53 -1.67
C GLU A 54 -7.94 9.09 -2.90
N THR A 55 -8.65 10.04 -3.51
CA THR A 55 -9.24 9.86 -4.83
C THR A 55 -8.40 10.63 -5.82
N ILE A 56 -7.98 9.98 -6.90
CA ILE A 56 -7.26 10.63 -7.99
C ILE A 56 -7.97 10.40 -9.31
N GLU A 57 -7.77 11.32 -10.23
CA GLU A 57 -8.28 11.24 -11.59
C GLU A 57 -7.13 10.96 -12.56
N LEU A 58 -7.31 9.96 -13.42
CA LEU A 58 -6.35 9.60 -14.45
C LEU A 58 -6.99 9.73 -15.83
N GLU A 59 -6.18 10.01 -16.84
CA GLU A 59 -6.62 9.76 -18.21
C GLU A 59 -6.84 8.26 -18.41
N LYS A 60 -7.80 7.92 -19.27
CA LYS A 60 -8.06 6.53 -19.67
C LYS A 60 -6.97 6.01 -20.62
N ASN A 61 -5.77 5.86 -20.09
CA ASN A 61 -4.57 5.42 -20.79
C ASN A 61 -3.63 4.68 -19.82
N SER A 62 -2.54 4.10 -20.34
CA SER A 62 -1.49 3.48 -19.53
C SER A 62 -0.99 4.42 -18.43
N PHE A 63 -0.67 3.86 -17.28
CA PHE A 63 -0.05 4.55 -16.15
C PHE A 63 0.90 3.58 -15.44
N SER A 64 1.70 4.09 -14.51
CA SER A 64 2.54 3.25 -13.66
C SER A 64 2.31 3.57 -12.19
N ILE A 65 2.48 2.56 -11.35
CA ILE A 65 2.55 2.70 -9.90
C ILE A 65 4.02 2.64 -9.53
N ARG A 66 4.55 3.67 -8.89
CA ARG A 66 5.93 3.72 -8.43
C ARG A 66 5.97 3.73 -6.91
N CYS A 67 6.91 2.98 -6.35
CA CYS A 67 7.07 2.83 -4.92
C CYS A 67 8.54 2.62 -4.59
N TYR A 68 8.87 2.76 -3.32
CA TYR A 68 10.19 2.44 -2.81
C TYR A 68 10.15 1.13 -2.03
N ASN A 69 11.07 0.22 -2.35
CA ASN A 69 11.30 -1.00 -1.58
C ASN A 69 12.76 -1.06 -1.18
N GLU A 70 13.04 -1.65 -0.03
CA GLU A 70 14.39 -2.03 0.35
C GLU A 70 14.96 -3.08 -0.62
N CYS A 71 16.27 -3.04 -0.84
CA CYS A 71 16.99 -4.02 -1.63
C CYS A 71 16.77 -5.45 -1.09
N TYR A 72 16.75 -6.43 -2.00
CA TYR A 72 16.73 -7.83 -1.59
C TYR A 72 18.05 -8.19 -0.89
N ASN A 73 17.93 -8.77 0.31
CA ASN A 73 19.07 -9.15 1.14
C ASN A 73 19.12 -10.68 1.31
N ASP A 74 19.92 -11.35 0.49
CA ASP A 74 20.09 -12.81 0.50
C ASP A 74 20.75 -13.33 1.80
N THR A 75 21.50 -12.47 2.51
CA THR A 75 22.20 -12.83 3.74
C THR A 75 21.28 -13.13 4.92
N LEU A 76 20.03 -12.66 4.88
CA LEU A 76 19.07 -12.92 5.95
C LEU A 76 18.34 -14.26 5.79
N HIS A 77 18.55 -15.00 4.68
CA HIS A 77 17.82 -16.22 4.33
C HIS A 77 16.30 -16.09 4.52
N LEU A 78 15.79 -14.87 4.38
CA LEU A 78 14.37 -14.60 4.50
C LEU A 78 13.72 -15.13 3.25
N THR A 79 12.83 -16.10 3.41
CA THR A 79 11.92 -16.56 2.35
C THR A 79 10.91 -15.49 1.92
N LYS A 80 11.01 -14.27 2.46
CA LYS A 80 10.13 -13.13 2.21
C LYS A 80 10.94 -12.03 1.53
N TYR A 81 10.46 -11.58 0.37
CA TYR A 81 10.98 -10.40 -0.32
C TYR A 81 10.39 -9.14 0.31
N ASN A 82 11.13 -8.04 0.28
CA ASN A 82 10.58 -6.70 0.45
C ASN A 82 9.68 -6.41 -0.75
N ALA A 83 8.39 -6.71 -0.61
CA ALA A 83 7.44 -6.76 -1.69
C ALA A 83 6.32 -5.73 -1.49
N THR A 84 5.90 -5.14 -2.61
CA THR A 84 4.68 -4.34 -2.68
C THR A 84 3.54 -5.24 -3.12
N GLN A 85 2.47 -5.27 -2.34
CA GLN A 85 1.26 -6.03 -2.59
C GLN A 85 0.17 -5.07 -3.08
N ILE A 86 -0.45 -5.37 -4.23
CA ILE A 86 -1.52 -4.53 -4.79
C ILE A 86 -2.80 -5.36 -4.95
N ALA A 87 -3.80 -5.09 -4.11
CA ALA A 87 -5.14 -5.64 -4.28
C ALA A 87 -6.04 -4.63 -5.03
N VAL A 88 -6.82 -5.13 -5.99
CA VAL A 88 -7.59 -4.32 -6.94
C VAL A 88 -9.06 -4.68 -6.84
N PHE A 89 -9.94 -3.67 -6.79
CA PHE A 89 -11.38 -3.89 -6.60
C PHE A 89 -12.22 -3.06 -7.57
N LEU A 90 -13.34 -3.65 -8.02
CA LEU A 90 -14.39 -2.93 -8.78
C LEU A 90 -15.40 -2.23 -7.85
N THR A 91 -15.49 -2.64 -6.59
CA THR A 91 -16.39 -2.07 -5.58
C THR A 91 -15.62 -1.73 -4.31
N ASP A 92 -16.17 -0.86 -3.48
CA ASP A 92 -15.52 -0.42 -2.24
C ASP A 92 -15.79 -1.35 -1.04
N ARG A 93 -16.64 -2.39 -1.18
CA ARG A 93 -17.09 -3.22 -0.06
C ARG A 93 -15.96 -3.90 0.70
N GLU A 94 -15.11 -4.64 -0.01
CA GLU A 94 -13.97 -5.33 0.61
C GLU A 94 -12.80 -4.36 0.85
N PHE A 95 -12.58 -3.44 -0.09
CA PHE A 95 -11.60 -2.36 0.03
C PHE A 95 -11.76 -1.55 1.33
N ASN A 96 -12.98 -1.22 1.74
CA ASN A 96 -13.24 -0.44 2.95
C ASN A 96 -12.93 -1.19 4.25
N LYS A 97 -12.81 -2.52 4.22
CA LYS A 97 -12.45 -3.32 5.40
C LYS A 97 -10.94 -3.33 5.67
N ILE A 98 -10.13 -2.94 4.69
CA ILE A 98 -8.67 -2.88 4.80
C ILE A 98 -8.28 -1.60 5.53
N GLN A 99 -7.57 -1.73 6.65
CA GLN A 99 -7.12 -0.63 7.50
C GLN A 99 -5.81 -0.97 8.22
N THR A 100 -5.07 0.05 8.62
CA THR A 100 -3.88 -0.08 9.48
C THR A 100 -4.21 -0.76 10.80
N GLY A 101 -3.25 -1.51 11.34
CA GLY A 101 -3.34 -2.28 12.57
C GLY A 101 -3.93 -3.68 12.41
N LEU A 102 -4.36 -4.06 11.21
CA LEU A 102 -4.82 -5.42 10.92
C LEU A 102 -3.63 -6.33 10.57
N ALA A 103 -3.66 -7.56 11.08
CA ALA A 103 -2.79 -8.62 10.57
C ALA A 103 -3.17 -8.96 9.12
N THR A 104 -2.19 -9.13 8.24
CA THR A 104 -2.40 -9.46 6.81
C THR A 104 -3.14 -10.79 6.64
N THR A 105 -2.94 -11.74 7.54
CA THR A 105 -3.67 -13.02 7.61
C THR A 105 -5.17 -12.87 7.82
N ASN A 106 -5.62 -11.75 8.41
CA ASN A 106 -7.04 -11.43 8.62
C ASN A 106 -7.65 -10.65 7.45
N ILE A 107 -6.87 -10.31 6.42
CA ILE A 107 -7.30 -9.59 5.24
C ILE A 107 -7.33 -10.58 4.08
N PRO A 108 -8.50 -11.01 3.61
CA PRO A 108 -8.60 -12.14 2.68
C PRO A 108 -7.69 -12.00 1.45
N CYS A 109 -7.61 -10.81 0.84
CA CYS A 109 -6.79 -10.56 -0.35
C CYS A 109 -5.29 -10.46 -0.11
N PHE A 110 -4.82 -10.32 1.14
CA PHE A 110 -3.40 -10.31 1.50
C PHE A 110 -3.00 -11.53 2.33
N SER A 111 -3.90 -12.50 2.49
CA SER A 111 -3.63 -13.71 3.23
C SER A 111 -2.60 -14.58 2.48
N PRO A 112 -1.78 -15.38 3.20
CA PRO A 112 -0.80 -16.25 2.58
C PRO A 112 -1.39 -17.14 1.47
N GLY A 113 -0.72 -17.18 0.31
CA GLY A 113 -1.14 -17.99 -0.84
C GLY A 113 -2.10 -17.29 -1.81
N THR A 114 -2.49 -16.03 -1.56
CA THR A 114 -3.39 -15.26 -2.43
C THR A 114 -2.68 -14.36 -3.45
N GLY A 115 -1.35 -14.29 -3.38
CA GLY A 115 -0.53 -13.58 -4.35
C GLY A 115 -0.61 -14.24 -5.73
N TYR A 116 -0.87 -13.46 -6.77
CA TYR A 116 -0.96 -13.98 -8.13
C TYR A 116 0.40 -14.48 -8.64
N ALA A 117 0.36 -15.59 -9.37
CA ALA A 117 1.51 -16.15 -10.06
C ALA A 117 1.79 -15.34 -11.33
N MET A 118 2.55 -14.26 -11.15
CA MET A 118 3.06 -13.40 -12.23
C MET A 118 4.43 -13.88 -12.71
N TYR A 119 4.75 -13.60 -13.97
CA TYR A 119 6.07 -13.84 -14.55
C TYR A 119 7.13 -13.07 -13.77
N GLY A 120 8.21 -13.77 -13.41
CA GLY A 120 9.32 -13.22 -12.64
C GLY A 120 10.34 -12.43 -13.48
N ASP A 121 9.97 -11.94 -14.66
CA ASP A 121 10.85 -11.15 -15.55
C ASP A 121 10.45 -9.66 -15.66
N GLY A 122 9.34 -9.27 -15.03
CA GLY A 122 8.77 -7.92 -15.09
C GLY A 122 7.97 -7.64 -16.36
N SER A 123 7.58 -8.68 -17.12
CA SER A 123 6.80 -8.53 -18.36
C SER A 123 5.31 -8.28 -18.14
N ASP A 124 4.78 -8.61 -16.97
CA ASP A 124 3.37 -8.38 -16.65
C ASP A 124 3.07 -6.89 -16.48
N LYS A 125 2.10 -6.39 -17.27
CA LYS A 125 1.71 -4.97 -17.30
C LYS A 125 0.23 -4.75 -17.07
N HIS A 126 -0.39 -5.56 -16.21
CA HIS A 126 -1.84 -5.58 -16.06
C HIS A 126 -2.30 -5.58 -14.60
N LEU A 127 -3.45 -4.95 -14.35
CA LEU A 127 -4.19 -5.16 -13.11
C LEU A 127 -5.23 -6.28 -13.30
N LEU A 128 -5.08 -7.35 -12.53
CA LEU A 128 -6.07 -8.41 -12.40
C LEU A 128 -7.18 -8.03 -11.40
N PHE A 129 -8.40 -7.89 -11.90
CA PHE A 129 -9.63 -7.78 -11.14
C PHE A 129 -10.21 -9.18 -10.95
N GLU A 130 -10.19 -9.66 -9.71
CA GLU A 130 -10.95 -10.84 -9.34
C GLU A 130 -12.38 -10.46 -9.01
N THR A 131 -13.34 -11.15 -9.63
CA THR A 131 -14.77 -10.90 -9.39
C THR A 131 -15.42 -11.96 -8.50
N ASP A 132 -14.73 -13.08 -8.27
CA ASP A 132 -15.14 -14.09 -7.30
C ASP A 132 -14.71 -13.69 -5.88
N SER A 133 -15.68 -13.49 -4.99
CA SER A 133 -15.42 -13.13 -3.59
C SER A 133 -14.73 -14.25 -2.80
N ASP A 134 -14.82 -15.49 -3.27
CA ASP A 134 -14.21 -16.66 -2.62
C ASP A 134 -12.74 -16.86 -3.05
N ARG A 135 -12.24 -16.04 -3.98
CA ARG A 135 -10.85 -16.08 -4.47
C ARG A 135 -10.14 -14.73 -4.37
N PRO A 136 -10.20 -14.01 -3.25
CA PRO A 136 -9.54 -12.71 -3.14
C PRO A 136 -8.03 -12.85 -3.36
N GLY A 137 -7.40 -11.84 -3.93
CA GLY A 137 -5.97 -11.88 -4.20
C GLY A 137 -5.35 -10.53 -4.49
N HIS A 138 -4.03 -10.56 -4.69
CA HIS A 138 -3.22 -9.37 -4.91
C HIS A 138 -2.06 -9.67 -5.87
N HIS A 139 -1.55 -8.63 -6.50
CA HIS A 139 -0.25 -8.67 -7.17
C HIS A 139 0.84 -8.64 -6.12
N TYR A 140 1.68 -9.66 -6.06
CA TYR A 140 2.85 -9.70 -5.17
C TYR A 140 4.08 -9.26 -5.98
N LEU A 141 4.53 -8.03 -5.78
CA LEU A 141 5.50 -7.36 -6.64
C LEU A 141 6.83 -7.19 -5.90
N TYR A 142 7.91 -7.74 -6.47
CA TYR A 142 9.25 -7.71 -5.88
C TYR A 142 10.29 -7.31 -6.92
N TYR A 143 11.47 -6.94 -6.45
CA TYR A 143 12.67 -6.78 -7.28
C TYR A 143 13.84 -7.45 -6.57
N GLU A 144 14.43 -8.46 -7.20
CA GLU A 144 15.67 -9.09 -6.74
C GLU A 144 16.83 -8.63 -7.62
N ASN A 145 16.65 -8.69 -8.93
CA ASN A 145 17.61 -8.25 -9.94
C ASN A 145 16.93 -8.12 -11.31
N THR A 146 17.68 -7.80 -12.36
CA THR A 146 17.13 -7.62 -13.73
C THR A 146 16.53 -8.89 -14.35
N THR A 147 16.83 -10.08 -13.81
CA THR A 147 16.34 -11.38 -14.32
C THR A 147 15.29 -12.04 -13.42
N SER A 148 15.15 -11.58 -12.17
CA SER A 148 14.17 -12.04 -11.19
C SER A 148 13.49 -10.81 -10.58
N ARG A 149 12.34 -10.44 -11.13
CA ARG A 149 11.58 -9.24 -10.76
C ARG A 149 10.14 -9.29 -11.23
N ARG A 150 9.30 -8.52 -10.56
CA ARG A 150 7.94 -8.16 -11.02
C ARG A 150 7.75 -6.65 -11.10
N LEU A 151 8.79 -5.91 -10.74
CA LEU A 151 8.89 -4.46 -10.84
C LEU A 151 10.09 -4.09 -11.70
N ASN A 152 10.04 -2.93 -12.34
CA ASN A 152 11.18 -2.34 -13.03
C ASN A 152 11.96 -1.43 -12.09
N LEU A 153 13.30 -1.47 -12.15
CA LEU A 153 14.14 -0.52 -11.42
C LEU A 153 14.14 0.82 -12.16
N ILE A 154 13.81 1.89 -11.46
CA ILE A 154 13.88 3.27 -11.94
C ILE A 154 15.16 3.94 -11.44
N ASP A 155 15.46 3.79 -10.15
CA ASP A 155 16.61 4.41 -9.51
C ASP A 155 17.08 3.59 -8.30
N ASP A 156 18.36 3.72 -7.98
CA ASP A 156 19.05 2.96 -6.92
C ASP A 156 19.75 3.93 -5.96
N PHE A 157 19.28 3.94 -4.70
CA PHE A 157 19.81 4.77 -3.63
C PHE A 157 20.62 3.96 -2.60
N GLY A 158 21.17 2.80 -3.00
CA GLY A 158 21.91 1.89 -2.13
C GLY A 158 20.98 0.84 -1.51
N ASP A 159 20.52 1.07 -0.29
CA ASP A 159 19.63 0.11 0.41
C ASP A 159 18.15 0.27 0.02
N LEU A 160 17.82 1.32 -0.74
CA LEU A 160 16.46 1.66 -1.14
C LEU A 160 16.38 1.79 -2.67
N LEU A 161 15.42 1.11 -3.28
CA LEU A 161 15.18 1.12 -4.72
C LEU A 161 13.89 1.86 -5.04
N LYS A 162 13.93 2.75 -6.04
CA LYS A 162 12.71 3.27 -6.67
C LYS A 162 12.29 2.30 -7.77
N LEU A 163 11.10 1.73 -7.63
CA LEU A 163 10.58 0.68 -8.46
C LEU A 163 9.29 1.09 -9.18
N GLU A 164 9.02 0.50 -10.33
CA GLU A 164 7.86 0.78 -11.16
C GLU A 164 7.09 -0.49 -11.55
N PHE A 165 5.78 -0.45 -11.38
CA PHE A 165 4.83 -1.37 -11.97
C PHE A 165 4.06 -0.67 -13.09
N GLU A 166 4.29 -1.07 -14.33
CA GLU A 166 3.58 -0.54 -15.49
C GLU A 166 2.19 -1.18 -15.61
N VAL A 167 1.18 -0.39 -15.96
CA VAL A 167 -0.19 -0.88 -16.19
C VAL A 167 -0.69 -0.33 -17.53
N ASN A 168 -0.89 -1.21 -18.51
CA ASN A 168 -1.42 -0.84 -19.83
C ASN A 168 -2.75 -1.54 -20.16
N GLU A 169 -3.09 -2.59 -19.42
CA GLU A 169 -4.30 -3.37 -19.64
C GLU A 169 -4.94 -3.82 -18.32
N PHE A 170 -6.23 -4.12 -18.38
CA PHE A 170 -6.99 -4.71 -17.30
C PHE A 170 -7.37 -6.13 -17.65
N CYS A 171 -7.12 -7.04 -16.73
CA CYS A 171 -7.57 -8.42 -16.79
C CYS A 171 -8.74 -8.59 -15.82
N VAL A 172 -9.90 -9.01 -16.29
CA VAL A 172 -11.04 -9.33 -15.42
C VAL A 172 -11.24 -10.83 -15.43
N ARG A 173 -11.06 -11.47 -14.27
CA ARG A 173 -11.34 -12.89 -14.08
C ARG A 173 -12.73 -13.08 -13.48
N LYS A 174 -13.53 -13.92 -14.15
CA LYS A 174 -14.87 -14.29 -13.71
C LYS A 174 -14.84 -15.54 -12.79
N PRO A 175 -15.93 -15.83 -12.06
CA PRO A 175 -16.00 -17.02 -11.21
C PRO A 175 -15.79 -18.34 -11.97
N ASP A 176 -16.13 -18.37 -13.27
CA ASP A 176 -15.91 -19.52 -14.16
C ASP A 176 -14.47 -19.65 -14.68
N ASN A 177 -13.53 -18.85 -14.16
CA ASN A 177 -12.12 -18.74 -14.59
C ASN A 177 -11.88 -18.12 -15.98
N THR A 178 -12.92 -17.62 -16.65
CA THR A 178 -12.69 -16.87 -17.89
C THR A 178 -12.00 -15.54 -17.59
N ILE A 179 -10.98 -15.22 -18.37
CA ILE A 179 -10.22 -13.96 -18.26
C ILE A 179 -10.51 -13.14 -19.51
N THR A 180 -10.93 -11.90 -19.31
CA THR A 180 -11.02 -10.90 -20.38
C THR A 180 -9.92 -9.87 -20.16
N THR A 181 -9.09 -9.67 -21.17
CA THR A 181 -8.05 -8.64 -21.17
C THR A 181 -8.50 -7.48 -22.05
N THR A 182 -8.36 -6.26 -21.58
CA THR A 182 -8.74 -5.06 -22.34
C THR A 182 -7.73 -3.95 -22.08
N PRO A 183 -7.19 -3.30 -23.13
CA PRO A 183 -6.39 -2.09 -22.98
C PRO A 183 -7.13 -1.05 -22.15
N ILE A 184 -6.42 -0.29 -21.32
CA ILE A 184 -7.06 0.75 -20.48
C ILE A 184 -7.82 1.75 -21.36
N SER A 185 -7.27 2.13 -22.51
CA SER A 185 -7.91 3.07 -23.43
C SER A 185 -9.27 2.63 -23.97
N SER A 186 -9.58 1.33 -23.93
CA SER A 186 -10.84 0.77 -24.44
C SER A 186 -11.69 0.08 -23.38
N THR A 187 -11.32 0.13 -22.09
CA THR A 187 -12.07 -0.58 -21.02
C THR A 187 -13.38 0.11 -20.66
N GLU A 188 -14.42 -0.60 -20.24
CA GLU A 188 -15.65 0.02 -19.71
C GLU A 188 -15.52 0.41 -18.22
N ILE A 189 -14.42 0.03 -17.56
CA ILE A 189 -14.14 0.39 -16.17
C ILE A 189 -13.83 1.89 -16.10
N THR A 190 -14.70 2.66 -15.44
CA THR A 190 -14.53 4.12 -15.24
C THR A 190 -14.04 4.49 -13.84
N LYS A 191 -14.14 3.56 -12.89
CA LYS A 191 -13.73 3.72 -11.50
C LYS A 191 -13.28 2.39 -10.93
N PHE A 192 -12.22 2.40 -10.13
CA PHE A 192 -11.76 1.23 -9.38
C PHE A 192 -11.01 1.63 -8.11
N PHE A 193 -10.65 0.66 -7.29
CA PHE A 193 -9.97 0.87 -6.01
C PHE A 193 -8.69 0.05 -5.93
N LEU A 194 -7.66 0.63 -5.33
CA LEU A 194 -6.38 -0.01 -5.08
C LEU A 194 -6.06 0.04 -3.59
N ALA A 195 -5.79 -1.10 -2.99
CA ALA A 195 -5.07 -1.18 -1.73
C ALA A 195 -3.63 -1.58 -2.04
N ILE A 196 -2.69 -0.67 -1.78
CA ILE A 196 -1.26 -0.83 -2.02
C ILE A 196 -0.60 -0.97 -0.65
N LEU A 197 -0.05 -2.13 -0.37
CA LEU A 197 0.63 -2.46 0.88
C LEU A 197 2.11 -2.73 0.60
N THR A 198 3.00 -1.96 1.19
CA THR A 198 4.44 -2.25 1.17
C THR A 198 4.83 -2.67 2.58
N ASP A 199 4.98 -3.98 2.78
CA ASP A 199 5.40 -4.56 4.06
C ASP A 199 6.92 -4.40 4.21
N ARG A 200 7.36 -3.60 5.19
CA ARG A 200 8.77 -3.22 5.34
C ARG A 200 9.48 -3.92 6.47
N ASN A 201 8.74 -4.32 7.50
CA ASN A 201 9.31 -4.94 8.69
C ASN A 201 8.97 -6.43 8.81
N LEU A 202 8.17 -6.96 7.88
CA LEU A 202 7.81 -8.36 7.73
C LEU A 202 7.13 -8.93 8.98
N ASN A 203 6.46 -8.08 9.77
CA ASN A 203 5.79 -8.44 11.02
C ASN A 203 4.34 -8.97 10.81
N ASP A 204 3.91 -9.10 9.55
CA ASP A 204 2.59 -9.57 9.14
C ASP A 204 1.41 -8.69 9.64
N THR A 205 1.67 -7.44 10.04
CA THR A 205 0.69 -6.43 10.45
C THR A 205 0.83 -5.19 9.59
N ILE A 206 -0.29 -4.58 9.17
CA ILE A 206 -0.25 -3.33 8.43
C ILE A 206 0.10 -2.19 9.39
N ASP A 207 1.32 -1.69 9.32
CA ASP A 207 1.75 -0.54 10.12
C ASP A 207 1.40 0.80 9.47
N PHE A 208 1.57 1.87 10.26
CA PHE A 208 1.32 3.21 9.79
C PHE A 208 2.29 3.58 8.65
N GLY A 209 1.75 4.03 7.52
CA GLY A 209 2.52 4.39 6.32
C GLY A 209 2.77 3.25 5.35
N GLU A 210 2.43 2.01 5.69
CA GLU A 210 2.60 0.86 4.78
C GLU A 210 1.43 0.69 3.81
N LEU A 211 0.23 1.16 4.17
CA LEU A 211 -0.98 1.02 3.37
C LEU A 211 -1.41 2.34 2.73
N HIS A 212 -1.55 2.33 1.40
CA HIS A 212 -2.16 3.39 0.61
C HIS A 212 -3.44 2.88 -0.06
N LYS A 213 -4.51 3.67 0.04
CA LYS A 213 -5.86 3.33 -0.45
C LYS A 213 -6.31 4.34 -1.49
N LEU A 214 -6.26 3.96 -2.76
CA LEU A 214 -6.62 4.83 -3.86
C LEU A 214 -8.00 4.50 -4.40
N THR A 215 -8.81 5.53 -4.61
CA THR A 215 -9.94 5.47 -5.53
C THR A 215 -9.50 6.11 -6.85
N ILE A 216 -9.42 5.31 -7.90
CA ILE A 216 -9.09 5.80 -9.24
C ILE A 216 -10.38 6.07 -10.00
N LYS A 217 -10.47 7.24 -10.63
CA LYS A 217 -11.53 7.58 -11.59
C LYS A 217 -10.88 7.97 -12.92
N PHE A 218 -11.39 7.47 -14.02
CA PHE A 218 -10.97 7.97 -15.33
C PHE A 218 -11.81 9.19 -15.73
N LYS A 219 -11.13 10.19 -16.28
CA LYS A 219 -11.75 11.35 -16.95
C LYS A 219 -11.96 11.08 -18.44
#